data_AF-A0A813HJS0-F1
#
_entry.id   AF-A0A813HJS0-F1
#
_cell.length_a   1.000
_cell.length_b   1.000
_cell.length_c   1.000
_cell.angle_alpha   90.00
_cell.angle_beta   90.00
_cell.angle_gamma   90.00
#
_symmetry.space_group_name_H-M   'P 1'
#
loop_
_entity.id
_entity.type
_entity.pdbx_description
1 polymer ?
#
loop_
_entity_poly.entity_id
_entity_poly.type
_entity_poly.pdbx_seq_one_letter_code
_entity_poly.pdbx_strand_id
1 'polypeptide(L)'
;MAVRPLLCSSRAGLDFGLRCGRRSFGWSAEDTELKFRVSAEGVNLPKLAGGISMRTEQRMQTFLEAAGERSIYNCIKALVLVNRFAQKRREDAANDSSIEVPWFHRVAFVPSFGKNGTMEWMRLRVIGLPLAPAVFSESLGVSTLKVSSKTPPSALERAILNEWLQRCAGTKGDPRLAGMGATSISASVKASAFCLKELTTRRGAARPFCCFPEMEEVTLAHNDQKATMVYISLEARPLLDKAEETTVKADMEES
;
A
#
# COMPACT_ATOMS: atom_id res chain seq x y z
N MET A 1 -61.72 49.94 12.22
CA MET A 1 -60.39 49.83 11.60
C MET A 1 -59.68 48.64 12.23
N ALA A 2 -59.62 47.51 11.52
CA ALA A 2 -59.10 46.24 12.00
C ALA A 2 -57.85 45.87 11.18
N VAL A 3 -56.75 45.63 11.88
CA VAL A 3 -55.44 45.28 11.29
C VAL A 3 -55.44 43.77 11.00
N ARG A 4 -55.31 43.41 9.72
CA ARG A 4 -55.11 42.01 9.28
C ARG A 4 -53.63 41.62 9.41
N PRO A 5 -53.30 40.46 9.98
CA PRO A 5 -51.94 39.95 9.99
C PRO A 5 -51.57 39.35 8.62
N LEU A 6 -50.34 39.65 8.18
CA LEU A 6 -49.71 39.10 6.98
C LEU A 6 -49.42 37.61 7.16
N LEU A 7 -50.00 36.79 6.27
CA LEU A 7 -49.68 35.37 6.12
C LEU A 7 -48.25 35.24 5.58
N CYS A 8 -47.35 34.77 6.42
CA CYS A 8 -45.99 34.41 6.03
C CYS A 8 -46.01 33.09 5.26
N SER A 9 -45.42 33.13 4.06
CA SER A 9 -45.33 32.05 3.07
C SER A 9 -44.68 30.78 3.63
N SER A 10 -45.29 29.64 3.29
CA SER A 10 -44.82 28.29 3.56
C SER A 10 -43.44 28.03 2.96
N ARG A 11 -42.40 27.93 3.81
CA ARG A 11 -41.15 27.25 3.46
C ARG A 11 -41.42 25.75 3.49
N ALA A 12 -41.53 25.14 2.31
CA ALA A 12 -41.34 23.71 2.14
C ALA A 12 -39.92 23.39 2.60
N GLY A 13 -39.80 22.80 3.79
CA GLY A 13 -38.56 22.23 4.30
C GLY A 13 -38.18 21.06 3.40
N LEU A 14 -37.18 21.26 2.55
CA LEU A 14 -36.41 20.15 2.00
C LEU A 14 -35.63 19.55 3.18
N ASP A 15 -36.18 18.49 3.75
CA ASP A 15 -35.47 17.58 4.65
C ASP A 15 -34.36 16.86 3.87
N PHE A 16 -33.26 17.58 3.63
CA PHE A 16 -31.97 16.94 3.42
C PHE A 16 -31.51 16.42 4.78
N GLY A 17 -32.06 15.28 5.17
CA GLY A 17 -31.55 14.44 6.24
C GLY A 17 -30.18 13.90 5.89
N LEU A 18 -29.17 14.77 5.86
CA LEU A 18 -27.78 14.41 6.07
C LEU A 18 -27.71 13.88 7.50
N ARG A 19 -28.02 12.59 7.67
CA ARG A 19 -27.45 11.80 8.74
C ARG A 19 -25.95 11.77 8.48
N CYS A 20 -25.26 12.83 8.87
CA CYS A 20 -23.86 12.74 9.24
C CYS A 20 -23.85 11.71 10.36
N GLY A 21 -23.58 10.44 10.01
CA GLY A 21 -23.31 9.40 10.97
C GLY A 21 -22.34 9.99 11.98
N ARG A 22 -22.71 9.96 13.26
CA ARG A 22 -21.83 10.39 14.35
C ARG A 22 -20.48 9.75 14.07
N ARG A 23 -19.46 10.58 13.81
CA ARG A 23 -18.08 10.09 13.72
C ARG A 23 -17.75 9.58 15.12
N SER A 24 -17.94 8.29 15.35
CA SER A 24 -17.41 7.62 16.52
C SER A 24 -15.89 7.70 16.39
N PHE A 25 -15.28 8.60 17.14
CA PHE A 25 -13.82 8.66 17.33
C PHE A 25 -13.33 7.57 18.31
N GLY A 26 -14.18 6.60 18.64
CA GLY A 26 -13.84 5.41 19.41
C GLY A 26 -13.75 4.24 18.47
N TRP A 27 -12.57 3.62 18.42
CA TRP A 27 -12.33 2.37 17.72
C TRP A 27 -12.79 1.27 18.66
N SER A 28 -13.59 0.33 18.18
CA SER A 28 -13.95 -0.84 18.98
C SER A 28 -12.91 -1.94 18.74
N ALA A 29 -12.73 -2.84 19.71
CA ALA A 29 -11.89 -4.02 19.53
C ALA A 29 -12.45 -4.99 18.46
N GLU A 30 -13.69 -4.78 18.02
CA GLU A 30 -14.38 -5.56 16.99
C GLU A 30 -14.02 -5.09 15.57
N ASP A 31 -13.46 -3.88 15.42
CA ASP A 31 -13.04 -3.30 14.14
C ASP A 31 -11.68 -3.86 13.68
N THR A 32 -11.69 -5.14 13.29
CA THR A 32 -10.52 -5.88 12.81
C THR A 32 -9.92 -5.30 11.53
N GLU A 33 -10.75 -4.66 10.69
CA GLU A 33 -10.36 -4.01 9.45
C GLU A 33 -10.44 -2.48 9.55
N LEU A 34 -9.40 -1.79 9.05
CA LEU A 34 -9.46 -0.35 8.83
C LEU A 34 -8.94 0.03 7.44
N LYS A 35 -9.68 0.95 6.82
CA LYS A 35 -9.33 1.61 5.55
C LYS A 35 -8.87 3.05 5.79
N PHE A 36 -7.60 3.35 5.52
CA PHE A 36 -7.09 4.71 5.43
C PHE A 36 -7.31 5.25 4.01
N ARG A 37 -8.16 6.27 3.85
CA ARG A 37 -8.29 6.98 2.58
C ARG A 37 -7.21 8.06 2.48
N VAL A 38 -6.32 7.93 1.51
CA VAL A 38 -5.15 8.80 1.36
C VAL A 38 -5.39 9.79 0.23
N SER A 39 -5.28 11.08 0.56
CA SER A 39 -5.42 12.19 -0.40
C SER A 39 -4.14 12.41 -1.22
N ALA A 40 -4.27 13.09 -2.35
CA ALA A 40 -3.14 13.55 -3.15
C ALA A 40 -2.36 14.69 -2.44
N GLU A 41 -3.07 15.52 -1.66
CA GLU A 41 -2.55 16.76 -1.08
C GLU A 41 -2.91 16.87 0.41
N GLY A 42 -2.12 17.63 1.17
CA GLY A 42 -2.35 17.88 2.60
C GLY A 42 -2.13 16.67 3.52
N VAL A 43 -1.51 15.59 3.02
CA VAL A 43 -1.27 14.39 3.82
C VAL A 43 -0.13 14.62 4.82
N ASN A 44 -0.44 14.48 6.11
CA ASN A 44 0.58 14.40 7.15
C ASN A 44 1.20 12.99 7.16
N LEU A 45 2.28 12.80 6.38
CA LEU A 45 2.95 11.51 6.20
C LEU A 45 3.44 10.88 7.52
N PRO A 46 4.07 11.62 8.45
CA PRO A 46 4.46 11.05 9.74
C PRO A 46 3.27 10.52 10.55
N LYS A 47 2.14 11.26 10.59
CA LYS A 47 0.93 10.83 11.31
C LYS A 47 0.30 9.58 10.67
N LEU A 48 0.24 9.54 9.34
CA LEU A 48 -0.25 8.37 8.60
C LEU A 48 0.65 7.15 8.87
N ALA A 49 1.97 7.30 8.78
CA ALA A 49 2.93 6.25 9.08
C ALA A 49 2.81 5.75 10.52
N GLY A 50 2.69 6.65 11.51
CA GLY A 50 2.46 6.27 12.91
C GLY A 50 1.19 5.43 13.09
N GLY A 51 0.09 5.83 12.46
CA GLY A 51 -1.16 5.07 12.47
C GLY A 51 -1.03 3.67 11.84
N ILE A 52 -0.32 3.56 10.71
CA ILE A 52 -0.03 2.28 10.05
C ILE A 52 0.83 1.38 10.95
N SER A 53 1.90 1.93 11.53
CA SER A 53 2.83 1.21 12.41
C SER A 53 2.09 0.63 13.62
N MET A 54 1.28 1.45 14.30
CA MET A 54 0.50 1.04 15.48
C MET A 54 -0.47 -0.10 15.14
N ARG A 55 -1.20 0.00 14.02
CA ARG A 55 -2.13 -1.07 13.63
C ARG A 55 -1.43 -2.35 13.22
N THR A 56 -0.29 -2.23 12.56
CA THR A 56 0.55 -3.37 12.22
C THR A 56 1.05 -4.06 13.49
N GLU A 57 1.50 -3.29 14.49
CA GLU A 57 1.93 -3.78 15.80
C GLU A 57 0.80 -4.55 16.51
N GLN A 58 -0.43 -4.04 16.41
CA GLN A 58 -1.66 -4.67 16.91
C GLN A 58 -2.17 -5.84 16.03
N ARG A 59 -1.44 -6.22 14.97
CA ARG A 59 -1.81 -7.30 14.02
C ARG A 59 -3.18 -7.12 13.39
N MET A 60 -3.65 -5.88 13.25
CA MET A 60 -4.94 -5.59 12.66
C MET A 60 -4.85 -5.43 11.15
N GLN A 61 -5.90 -5.84 10.45
CA GLN A 61 -5.99 -5.66 9.01
C GLN A 61 -6.07 -4.17 8.69
N THR A 62 -5.16 -3.73 7.81
CA THR A 62 -4.97 -2.33 7.49
C THR A 62 -4.84 -2.17 5.98
N PHE A 63 -5.68 -1.31 5.42
CA PHE A 63 -5.75 -1.03 4.00
C PHE A 63 -5.50 0.45 3.75
N LEU A 64 -4.68 0.76 2.75
CA LEU A 64 -4.52 2.12 2.23
C LEU A 64 -5.30 2.22 0.92
N GLU A 65 -6.31 3.07 0.89
CA GLU A 65 -7.13 3.33 -0.30
C GLU A 65 -6.71 4.66 -0.93
N ALA A 66 -6.27 4.61 -2.18
CA ALA A 66 -5.73 5.76 -2.89
C ALA A 66 -6.38 5.91 -4.27
N ALA A 67 -6.96 7.08 -4.52
CA ALA A 67 -7.45 7.48 -5.83
C ALA A 67 -6.42 8.41 -6.49
N GLY A 68 -5.86 7.97 -7.62
CA GLY A 68 -4.88 8.75 -8.40
C GLY A 68 -3.41 8.54 -7.99
N GLU A 69 -2.52 9.02 -8.85
CA GLU A 69 -1.08 8.68 -8.79
C GLU A 69 -0.37 9.28 -7.57
N ARG A 70 -0.68 10.55 -7.25
CA ARG A 70 -0.11 11.25 -6.09
C ARG A 70 -0.53 10.60 -4.77
N SER A 71 -1.78 10.17 -4.68
CA SER A 71 -2.31 9.46 -3.51
C SER A 71 -1.60 8.13 -3.30
N ILE A 72 -1.40 7.34 -4.39
CA ILE A 72 -0.62 6.09 -4.34
C ILE A 72 0.80 6.38 -3.87
N TYR A 73 1.44 7.41 -4.43
CA TYR A 73 2.80 7.79 -4.04
C TYR A 73 2.90 8.19 -2.55
N ASN A 74 1.91 8.90 -2.02
CA ASN A 74 1.84 9.22 -0.59
C ASN A 74 1.69 7.97 0.29
N CYS A 75 0.92 6.96 -0.14
CA CYS A 75 0.86 5.67 0.55
C CYS A 75 2.24 5.01 0.60
N ILE A 76 2.95 4.98 -0.53
CA ILE A 76 4.30 4.37 -0.60
C ILE A 76 5.29 5.11 0.31
N LYS A 77 5.27 6.45 0.33
CA LYS A 77 6.08 7.24 1.29
C LYS A 77 5.76 6.91 2.74
N ALA A 78 4.48 6.79 3.09
CA ALA A 78 4.09 6.44 4.45
C ALA A 78 4.61 5.05 4.84
N LEU A 79 4.54 4.05 3.95
CA LEU A 79 5.09 2.72 4.19
C LEU A 79 6.61 2.74 4.37
N VAL A 80 7.33 3.53 3.57
CA VAL A 80 8.78 3.73 3.73
C VAL A 80 9.11 4.35 5.09
N LEU A 81 8.31 5.32 5.56
CA LEU A 81 8.48 5.89 6.90
C LEU A 81 8.20 4.87 8.01
N VAL A 82 7.20 3.99 7.85
CA VAL A 82 6.94 2.89 8.80
C VAL A 82 8.16 1.99 8.92
N ASN A 83 8.77 1.62 7.79
CA ASN A 83 9.99 0.80 7.78
C ASN A 83 11.14 1.50 8.52
N ARG A 84 11.34 2.81 8.29
CA ARG A 84 12.34 3.61 9.01
C ARG A 84 12.06 3.69 10.50
N PHE A 85 10.79 3.84 10.92
CA PHE A 85 10.42 3.85 12.33
C PHE A 85 10.69 2.49 13.01
N ALA A 86 10.37 1.39 12.32
CA ALA A 86 10.63 0.04 12.83
C ALA A 86 12.13 -0.23 12.99
N GLN A 87 12.95 0.18 12.01
CA GLN A 87 14.40 0.09 12.08
C GLN A 87 14.94 0.93 13.24
N LYS A 88 14.55 2.20 13.33
CA LYS A 88 15.01 3.09 14.40
C LYS A 88 14.65 2.57 15.79
N ARG A 89 13.42 2.10 16.02
CA ARG A 89 13.02 1.50 17.31
C ARG A 89 13.88 0.30 17.69
N ARG A 90 14.34 -0.48 16.70
CA ARG A 90 15.23 -1.64 16.92
C ARG A 90 16.66 -1.21 17.25
N GLU A 91 17.17 -0.19 16.55
CA GLU A 91 18.47 0.42 16.87
C GLU A 91 18.46 1.02 18.27
N ASP A 92 17.40 1.75 18.62
CA ASP A 92 17.21 2.32 19.95
C ASP A 92 17.12 1.20 21.02
N ALA A 93 16.36 0.13 20.76
CA ALA A 93 16.26 -1.02 21.67
C ALA A 93 17.56 -1.83 21.83
N ALA A 94 18.46 -1.79 20.84
CA ALA A 94 19.78 -2.37 20.96
C ALA A 94 20.68 -1.57 21.92
N ASN A 95 20.41 -0.26 22.06
CA ASN A 95 21.10 0.62 22.99
C ASN A 95 20.43 0.68 24.38
N ASP A 96 19.11 0.52 24.45
CA ASP A 96 18.30 0.57 25.66
C ASP A 96 17.28 -0.58 25.72
N SER A 97 17.52 -1.54 26.61
CA SER A 97 16.69 -2.74 26.79
C SER A 97 15.27 -2.45 27.28
N SER A 98 14.95 -1.23 27.70
CA SER A 98 13.60 -0.84 28.11
C SER A 98 12.64 -0.59 26.94
N ILE A 99 13.18 -0.41 25.72
CA ILE A 99 12.40 -0.08 24.53
C ILE A 99 11.82 -1.36 23.92
N GLU A 100 10.50 -1.40 23.78
CA GLU A 100 9.81 -2.52 23.15
C GLU A 100 10.06 -2.55 21.63
N VAL A 101 10.55 -3.70 21.16
CA VAL A 101 10.80 -3.97 19.74
C VAL A 101 9.50 -4.39 19.04
N PRO A 102 9.11 -3.77 17.91
CA PRO A 102 7.92 -4.18 17.18
C PRO A 102 8.07 -5.63 16.68
N TRP A 103 6.99 -6.41 16.71
CA TRP A 103 7.03 -7.82 16.27
C TRP A 103 7.44 -8.00 14.80
N PHE A 104 7.27 -6.97 13.96
CA PHE A 104 7.67 -6.95 12.56
C PHE A 104 9.01 -6.22 12.39
N HIS A 105 9.83 -6.69 11.44
CA HIS A 105 11.05 -6.00 11.03
C HIS A 105 10.75 -4.92 9.99
N ARG A 106 9.81 -5.20 9.09
CA ARG A 106 9.42 -4.31 8.00
C ARG A 106 7.96 -4.52 7.63
N VAL A 107 7.38 -3.58 6.90
CA VAL A 107 6.05 -3.66 6.30
C VAL A 107 6.17 -3.75 4.79
N ALA A 108 5.43 -4.69 4.24
CA ALA A 108 5.17 -4.82 2.81
C ALA A 108 3.69 -4.51 2.53
N PHE A 109 3.32 -4.51 1.26
CA PHE A 109 1.93 -4.37 0.85
C PHE A 109 1.56 -5.32 -0.27
N VAL A 110 0.28 -5.67 -0.35
CA VAL A 110 -0.30 -6.40 -1.49
C VAL A 110 -1.26 -5.45 -2.19
N PRO A 111 -0.95 -5.00 -3.42
CA PRO A 111 -1.82 -4.10 -4.15
C PRO A 111 -2.97 -4.86 -4.84
N SER A 112 -4.17 -4.29 -4.79
CA SER A 112 -5.35 -4.75 -5.51
C SER A 112 -6.18 -3.56 -5.99
N PHE A 113 -7.04 -3.79 -6.97
CA PHE A 113 -8.01 -2.79 -7.42
C PHE A 113 -9.27 -2.88 -6.55
N GLY A 114 -9.72 -1.73 -6.04
CA GLY A 114 -11.04 -1.58 -5.44
C GLY A 114 -11.99 -0.91 -6.43
N LYS A 115 -13.28 -1.29 -6.38
CA LYS A 115 -14.33 -0.74 -7.24
C LYS A 115 -15.55 -0.33 -6.41
N ASN A 116 -16.16 0.79 -6.77
CA ASN A 116 -17.49 1.21 -6.29
C ASN A 116 -18.21 1.89 -7.46
N GLY A 117 -19.12 1.14 -8.10
CA GLY A 117 -19.76 1.58 -9.34
C GLY A 117 -18.74 1.83 -10.44
N THR A 118 -18.63 3.08 -10.88
CA THR A 118 -17.71 3.51 -11.94
C THR A 118 -16.33 3.95 -11.44
N MET A 119 -16.16 4.10 -10.12
CA MET A 119 -14.90 4.59 -9.54
C MET A 119 -13.98 3.41 -9.22
N GLU A 120 -12.77 3.45 -9.76
CA GLU A 120 -11.68 2.53 -9.43
C GLU A 120 -10.65 3.23 -8.54
N TRP A 121 -10.18 2.56 -7.50
CA TRP A 121 -9.05 3.02 -6.68
C TRP A 121 -8.06 1.89 -6.43
N MET A 122 -6.87 2.27 -5.99
CA MET A 122 -5.86 1.32 -5.57
C MET A 122 -6.03 1.03 -4.08
N ARG A 123 -6.17 -0.25 -3.72
CA ARG A 123 -6.19 -0.74 -2.34
C ARG A 123 -4.86 -1.42 -2.05
N LEU A 124 -4.16 -0.99 -1.00
CA LEU A 124 -2.89 -1.58 -0.56
C LEU A 124 -3.11 -2.25 0.80
N ARG A 125 -3.17 -3.58 0.83
CA ARG A 125 -3.21 -4.34 2.09
C ARG A 125 -1.82 -4.33 2.72
N VAL A 126 -1.68 -3.74 3.91
CA VAL A 126 -0.41 -3.68 4.63
C VAL A 126 -0.17 -5.00 5.36
N ILE A 127 1.06 -5.51 5.29
CA ILE A 127 1.47 -6.77 5.93
C ILE A 127 2.77 -6.54 6.69
N GLY A 128 2.78 -6.86 7.99
CA GLY A 128 4.01 -6.91 8.78
C GLY A 128 4.80 -8.17 8.47
N LEU A 129 6.11 -8.04 8.23
CA LEU A 129 7.02 -9.13 7.97
C LEU A 129 7.91 -9.36 9.20
N PRO A 130 7.84 -10.54 9.86
CA PRO A 130 8.56 -10.80 11.11
C PRO A 130 10.03 -11.14 10.90
N LEU A 131 10.42 -11.52 9.68
CA LEU A 131 11.80 -11.83 9.37
C LEU A 131 12.54 -10.56 8.95
N ALA A 132 13.82 -10.46 9.28
CA ALA A 132 14.73 -9.51 8.66
C ALA A 132 14.68 -9.65 7.12
N PRO A 133 15.10 -8.64 6.34
CA PRO A 133 15.24 -8.81 4.89
C PRO A 133 15.99 -10.11 4.68
N ALA A 134 15.41 -11.04 3.90
CA ALA A 134 16.24 -12.09 3.38
C ALA A 134 17.33 -11.32 2.64
N VAL A 135 18.58 -11.42 3.12
CA VAL A 135 19.72 -10.86 2.39
C VAL A 135 19.53 -11.44 1.00
N PHE A 136 19.16 -10.58 0.03
CA PHE A 136 18.87 -11.02 -1.31
C PHE A 136 20.03 -11.93 -1.69
N SER A 137 19.72 -13.14 -2.17
CA SER A 137 20.78 -14.06 -2.57
C SER A 137 21.55 -13.38 -3.70
N GLU A 138 22.60 -12.64 -3.36
CA GLU A 138 23.40 -11.83 -4.28
C GLU A 138 23.93 -12.70 -5.41
N SER A 139 24.02 -14.02 -5.16
CA SER A 139 24.40 -15.04 -6.12
C SER A 139 23.53 -15.13 -7.38
N LEU A 140 22.26 -14.70 -7.37
CA LEU A 140 21.37 -14.82 -8.54
C LEU A 140 21.06 -13.48 -9.24
N GLY A 141 21.66 -12.38 -8.80
CA GLY A 141 21.48 -11.05 -9.37
C GLY A 141 20.07 -10.47 -9.17
N VAL A 142 19.98 -9.23 -8.67
CA VAL A 142 18.70 -8.53 -8.52
C VAL A 142 18.29 -7.96 -9.88
N SER A 143 17.24 -8.51 -10.48
CA SER A 143 16.66 -7.99 -11.73
C SER A 143 15.91 -6.69 -11.43
N THR A 144 16.42 -5.56 -11.91
CA THR A 144 15.81 -4.24 -11.68
C THR A 144 15.11 -3.73 -12.94
N LEU A 145 13.78 -3.67 -12.90
CA LEU A 145 12.95 -3.09 -13.95
C LEU A 145 12.82 -1.59 -13.74
N LYS A 146 13.43 -0.79 -14.62
CA LYS A 146 13.33 0.67 -14.59
C LYS A 146 11.99 1.13 -15.18
N VAL A 147 11.25 1.92 -14.40
CA VAL A 147 9.92 2.40 -14.73
C VAL A 147 9.96 3.90 -14.90
N SER A 148 9.51 4.37 -16.06
CA SER A 148 9.36 5.78 -16.38
C SER A 148 7.88 6.19 -16.38
N SER A 149 7.61 7.48 -16.42
CA SER A 149 6.25 8.00 -16.59
C SER A 149 5.59 7.61 -17.93
N LYS A 150 6.39 7.17 -18.91
CA LYS A 150 5.92 6.73 -20.23
C LYS A 150 5.74 5.22 -20.33
N THR A 151 6.11 4.46 -19.29
CA THR A 151 6.03 3.01 -19.32
C THR A 151 4.56 2.56 -19.23
N PRO A 152 4.02 1.85 -20.24
CA PRO A 152 2.63 1.43 -20.21
C PRO A 152 2.42 0.30 -19.17
N PRO A 153 1.39 0.38 -18.31
CA PRO A 153 1.18 -0.60 -17.24
C PRO A 153 1.06 -2.05 -17.73
N SER A 154 0.46 -2.29 -18.89
CA SER A 154 0.29 -3.63 -19.47
C SER A 154 1.60 -4.27 -19.93
N ALA A 155 2.56 -3.49 -20.45
CA ALA A 155 3.88 -4.02 -20.78
C ALA A 155 4.68 -4.32 -19.51
N LEU A 156 4.57 -3.44 -18.50
CA LEU A 156 5.23 -3.63 -17.21
C LEU A 156 4.68 -4.84 -16.47
N GLU A 157 3.38 -5.07 -16.50
CA GLU A 157 2.73 -6.26 -15.93
C GLU A 157 3.33 -7.54 -16.50
N ARG A 158 3.46 -7.66 -17.82
CA ARG A 158 4.05 -8.83 -18.48
C ARG A 158 5.52 -9.02 -18.10
N ALA A 159 6.27 -7.92 -17.99
CA ALA A 159 7.66 -7.95 -17.55
C ALA A 159 7.76 -8.46 -16.11
N ILE A 160 6.95 -7.93 -15.19
CA ILE A 160 6.86 -8.40 -13.80
C ILE A 160 6.54 -9.88 -13.75
N LEU A 161 5.53 -10.31 -14.49
CA LEU A 161 5.08 -11.70 -14.51
C LEU A 161 6.21 -12.63 -14.97
N ASN A 162 6.90 -12.27 -16.06
CA ASN A 162 8.01 -13.08 -16.58
C ASN A 162 9.17 -13.18 -15.59
N GLU A 163 9.62 -12.06 -15.02
CA GLU A 163 10.68 -12.04 -14.01
C GLU A 163 10.27 -12.84 -12.76
N TRP A 164 9.02 -12.72 -12.33
CA TRP A 164 8.49 -13.45 -11.18
C TRP A 164 8.45 -14.97 -11.41
N LEU A 165 7.99 -15.40 -12.59
CA LEU A 165 7.97 -16.82 -12.96
C LEU A 165 9.39 -17.40 -13.03
N GLN A 166 10.35 -16.64 -13.58
CA GLN A 166 11.76 -17.04 -13.62
C GLN A 166 12.35 -17.15 -12.21
N ARG A 167 12.00 -16.21 -11.32
CA ARG A 167 12.34 -16.30 -9.90
C ARG A 167 11.74 -17.55 -9.26
N CYS A 168 10.46 -17.83 -9.47
CA CYS A 168 9.81 -19.02 -8.90
C CYS A 168 10.44 -20.33 -9.40
N ALA A 169 10.99 -20.33 -10.62
CA ALA A 169 11.77 -21.44 -11.16
C ALA A 169 13.22 -21.52 -10.62
N GLY A 170 13.64 -20.59 -9.76
CA GLY A 170 15.00 -20.52 -9.22
C GLY A 170 16.06 -20.03 -10.20
N THR A 171 15.64 -19.45 -11.33
CA THR A 171 16.56 -19.00 -12.40
C THR A 171 17.00 -17.54 -12.29
N LYS A 172 16.32 -16.76 -11.43
CA LYS A 172 16.62 -15.35 -11.17
C LYS A 172 16.40 -15.00 -9.70
N GLY A 173 17.05 -13.94 -9.24
CA GLY A 173 16.77 -13.31 -7.95
C GLY A 173 15.39 -12.64 -7.90
N ASP A 174 15.07 -12.07 -6.74
CA ASP A 174 13.82 -11.33 -6.54
C ASP A 174 13.80 -10.06 -7.41
N PRO A 175 12.75 -9.84 -8.22
CA PRO A 175 12.67 -8.68 -9.07
C PRO A 175 12.39 -7.40 -8.27
N ARG A 176 12.95 -6.29 -8.71
CA ARG A 176 12.81 -4.96 -8.12
C ARG A 176 12.32 -3.98 -9.17
N LEU A 177 11.34 -3.14 -8.84
CA LEU A 177 10.90 -2.04 -9.69
C LEU A 177 11.60 -0.77 -9.23
N ALA A 178 12.16 0.01 -10.14
CA ALA A 178 12.83 1.27 -9.82
C ALA A 178 12.16 2.41 -10.57
N GLY A 179 11.65 3.42 -9.86
CA GLY A 179 10.95 4.54 -10.48
C GLY A 179 11.18 5.86 -9.76
N MET A 180 10.96 6.95 -10.50
CA MET A 180 11.03 8.32 -9.96
C MET A 180 9.69 9.04 -10.18
N GLY A 181 9.22 9.71 -9.14
CA GLY A 181 7.99 10.51 -9.17
C GLY A 181 6.70 9.68 -9.10
N ALA A 182 5.58 10.38 -8.91
CA ALA A 182 4.29 9.75 -8.64
C ALA A 182 3.77 8.85 -9.78
N THR A 183 3.94 9.27 -11.04
CA THR A 183 3.43 8.53 -12.21
C THR A 183 4.12 7.18 -12.37
N SER A 184 5.46 7.14 -12.29
CA SER A 184 6.23 5.90 -12.43
C SER A 184 5.92 4.91 -11.30
N ILE A 185 5.74 5.41 -10.06
CA ILE A 185 5.41 4.58 -8.90
C ILE A 185 3.97 4.09 -8.95
N SER A 186 3.03 4.93 -9.37
CA SER A 186 1.65 4.53 -9.67
C SER A 186 1.59 3.44 -10.73
N ALA A 187 2.33 3.58 -11.84
CA ALA A 187 2.41 2.56 -12.89
C ALA A 187 2.97 1.24 -12.36
N SER A 188 4.03 1.30 -11.53
CA SER A 188 4.63 0.13 -10.87
C SER A 188 3.61 -0.61 -10.00
N VAL A 189 2.92 0.11 -9.11
CA VAL A 189 1.92 -0.47 -8.20
C VAL A 189 0.73 -1.07 -8.95
N LYS A 190 0.23 -0.38 -9.99
CA LYS A 190 -0.86 -0.88 -10.84
C LYS A 190 -0.46 -2.14 -11.60
N ALA A 191 0.73 -2.15 -12.21
CA ALA A 191 1.24 -3.31 -12.92
C ALA A 191 1.44 -4.52 -11.99
N SER A 192 1.91 -4.29 -10.76
CA SER A 192 1.98 -5.34 -9.73
C SER A 192 0.59 -5.88 -9.37
N ALA A 193 -0.43 -5.02 -9.23
CA ALA A 193 -1.80 -5.45 -8.96
C ALA A 193 -2.39 -6.30 -10.10
N PHE A 194 -2.19 -5.88 -11.35
CA PHE A 194 -2.60 -6.67 -12.52
C PHE A 194 -1.87 -8.02 -12.57
N CYS A 195 -0.56 -8.03 -12.31
CA CYS A 195 0.22 -9.26 -12.27
C CYS A 195 -0.26 -10.22 -11.19
N LEU A 196 -0.60 -9.73 -9.99
CA LEU A 196 -1.15 -10.57 -8.91
C LEU A 196 -2.52 -11.14 -9.27
N LYS A 197 -3.37 -10.35 -9.94
CA LYS A 197 -4.65 -10.84 -10.48
C LYS A 197 -4.41 -11.97 -11.48
N GLU A 198 -3.52 -11.77 -12.45
CA GLU A 198 -3.17 -12.77 -13.47
C GLU A 198 -2.57 -14.05 -12.85
N LEU A 199 -1.66 -13.92 -11.87
CA LEU A 199 -1.09 -15.04 -11.13
C LEU A 199 -2.17 -15.85 -10.39
N THR A 200 -3.23 -15.19 -9.93
CA THR A 200 -4.34 -15.87 -9.25
C THR A 200 -5.27 -16.58 -10.24
N THR A 201 -5.48 -15.99 -11.41
CA THR A 201 -6.27 -16.60 -12.50
C THR A 201 -5.55 -17.81 -13.10
N ARG A 202 -4.22 -17.74 -13.25
CA ARG A 202 -3.40 -18.88 -13.68
C ARG A 202 -3.33 -19.91 -12.55
N ARG A 203 -4.19 -20.94 -12.62
CA ARG A 203 -4.09 -22.13 -11.74
C ARG A 203 -2.72 -22.79 -11.94
N GLY A 204 -1.73 -22.42 -11.11
CA GLY A 204 -0.35 -22.88 -11.23
C GLY A 204 0.44 -22.75 -9.93
N ALA A 205 1.67 -23.27 -9.93
CA ALA A 205 2.54 -23.35 -8.76
C ALA A 205 3.24 -22.02 -8.39
N ALA A 206 2.99 -20.95 -9.14
CA ALA A 206 3.62 -19.66 -8.88
C ALA A 206 3.05 -19.04 -7.59
N ARG A 207 3.92 -18.87 -6.59
CA ARG A 207 3.53 -18.28 -5.31
C ARG A 207 3.22 -16.79 -5.50
N PRO A 208 2.16 -16.25 -4.86
CA PRO A 208 1.92 -14.81 -4.89
C PRO A 208 3.05 -14.05 -4.19
N PHE A 209 3.20 -12.77 -4.54
CA PHE A 209 4.18 -11.89 -3.93
C PHE A 209 3.55 -10.77 -3.11
N CYS A 210 4.37 -10.14 -2.27
CA CYS A 210 4.12 -8.83 -1.72
C CYS A 210 5.16 -7.83 -2.23
N CYS A 211 4.85 -6.56 -2.12
CA CYS A 211 5.67 -5.44 -2.56
C CYS A 211 6.30 -4.77 -1.33
N PHE A 212 7.61 -4.66 -1.32
CA PHE A 212 8.36 -4.00 -0.26
C PHE A 212 8.94 -2.66 -0.77
N PRO A 213 8.51 -1.51 -0.23
CA PRO A 213 8.95 -0.22 -0.71
C PRO A 213 10.18 0.32 0.03
N GLU A 214 11.12 0.87 -0.74
CA GLU A 214 12.34 1.53 -0.26
C GLU A 214 12.56 2.86 -0.99
N MET A 215 13.30 3.78 -0.36
CA MET A 215 13.70 5.04 -0.99
C MET A 215 15.15 5.34 -0.71
N GLU A 216 15.89 5.62 -1.78
CA GLU A 216 17.31 5.96 -1.75
C GLU A 216 17.52 7.27 -2.50
N GLU A 217 18.51 8.05 -2.05
CA GLU A 217 19.03 9.16 -2.85
C GLU A 217 20.05 8.63 -3.83
N VAL A 218 19.87 8.94 -5.11
CA VAL A 218 20.79 8.58 -6.19
C VAL A 218 21.29 9.82 -6.88
N THR A 219 22.57 9.84 -7.21
CA THR A 219 23.15 10.89 -8.06
C THR A 219 22.93 10.50 -9.51
N LEU A 220 22.25 11.37 -10.27
CA LEU A 220 21.98 11.14 -11.68
C LEU A 220 23.24 11.36 -12.53
N ALA A 221 23.61 10.36 -13.32
CA ALA A 221 24.86 10.37 -14.10
C ALA A 221 24.99 11.51 -15.12
N HIS A 222 23.88 12.14 -15.51
CA HIS A 222 23.89 13.17 -16.55
C HIS A 222 24.10 14.59 -16.04
N ASN A 223 23.88 14.86 -14.76
CA ASN A 223 23.86 16.24 -14.25
C ASN A 223 24.31 16.37 -12.79
N ASP A 224 24.82 15.29 -12.18
CA ASP A 224 25.20 15.22 -10.76
C ASP A 224 24.11 15.68 -9.77
N GLN A 225 22.85 15.74 -10.22
CA GLN A 225 21.74 16.11 -9.34
C GLN A 225 21.35 14.90 -8.50
N LYS A 226 21.18 15.15 -7.20
CA LYS A 226 20.58 14.18 -6.30
C LYS A 226 19.09 14.06 -6.62
N ALA A 227 18.63 12.84 -6.78
CA ALA A 227 17.23 12.53 -6.96
C ALA A 227 16.83 11.39 -6.02
N THR A 228 15.58 11.41 -5.55
CA THR A 228 15.03 10.30 -4.77
C THR A 228 14.48 9.25 -5.72
N MET A 229 15.09 8.06 -5.71
CA MET A 229 14.56 6.89 -6.39
C MET A 229 13.78 6.04 -5.41
N VAL A 230 12.62 5.58 -5.85
CA VAL A 230 11.80 4.63 -5.09
C VAL A 230 11.94 3.27 -5.72
N TYR A 231 12.21 2.30 -4.87
CA TYR A 231 12.25 0.91 -5.26
C TYR A 231 11.09 0.14 -4.65
N ILE A 232 10.57 -0.81 -5.41
CA ILE A 232 9.55 -1.75 -4.95
C ILE A 232 10.08 -3.15 -5.24
N SER A 233 10.62 -3.80 -4.20
CA SER A 233 11.09 -5.18 -4.28
C SER A 233 9.89 -6.12 -4.22
N LEU A 234 9.85 -7.14 -5.08
CA LEU A 234 8.81 -8.15 -5.06
C LEU A 234 9.34 -9.37 -4.29
N GLU A 235 8.69 -9.71 -3.18
CA GLU A 235 9.13 -10.78 -2.29
C GLU A 235 8.07 -11.87 -2.22
N ALA A 236 8.48 -13.13 -1.96
CA ALA A 236 7.50 -14.20 -1.74
C ALA A 236 6.58 -13.79 -0.59
N ARG A 237 5.27 -13.82 -0.80
CA ARG A 237 4.33 -13.58 0.28
C ARG A 237 4.55 -14.67 1.32
N PRO A 238 4.81 -14.34 2.60
CA PRO A 238 4.87 -15.36 3.64
C PRO A 238 3.53 -16.10 3.68
N LEU A 239 3.58 -17.41 3.84
CA LEU A 239 2.40 -18.22 4.12
C LEU A 239 1.94 -17.83 5.53
N LEU A 240 1.11 -16.79 5.61
CA LEU A 240 0.43 -16.43 6.84
C LEU A 240 -0.52 -17.57 7.17
N ASP A 241 -0.58 -17.95 8.45
CA ASP A 241 -1.36 -19.10 8.92
C ASP A 241 -2.79 -19.10 8.35
N LYS A 242 -3.31 -20.30 8.05
CA LYS A 242 -4.54 -20.61 7.30
C LYS A 242 -5.79 -19.79 7.69
N ALA A 243 -5.83 -19.17 8.86
CA ALA A 243 -6.89 -18.28 9.30
C ALA A 243 -7.05 -17.01 8.42
N GLU A 244 -5.97 -16.48 7.84
CA GLU A 244 -6.03 -15.32 6.93
C GLU A 244 -6.43 -15.69 5.49
N GLU A 245 -6.25 -16.96 5.08
CA GLU A 245 -6.54 -17.43 3.73
C GLU A 245 -8.06 -17.40 3.42
N THR A 246 -8.90 -17.58 4.43
CA THR A 246 -10.37 -17.52 4.32
C THR A 246 -10.88 -16.13 3.95
N THR A 247 -10.25 -15.06 4.46
CA THR A 247 -10.67 -13.67 4.17
C THR A 247 -10.24 -13.23 2.77
N VAL A 248 -9.06 -13.66 2.31
CA VAL A 248 -8.54 -13.31 0.97
C VAL A 248 -9.42 -13.90 -0.14
N LYS A 249 -10.01 -15.09 0.07
CA LYS A 249 -10.95 -15.66 -0.90
C LYS A 249 -12.23 -14.84 -1.02
N ALA A 250 -12.77 -14.34 0.11
CA ALA A 250 -13.98 -13.51 0.11
C ALA A 250 -13.78 -12.17 -0.60
N ASP A 251 -12.67 -11.46 -0.32
CA ASP A 251 -12.37 -10.16 -0.96
C ASP A 251 -12.15 -10.26 -2.48
N MET A 252 -11.72 -11.43 -2.97
CA MET A 252 -11.45 -11.65 -4.39
C MET A 252 -12.68 -12.10 -5.18
N GLU A 253 -13.69 -12.69 -4.54
CA GLU A 253 -14.96 -13.04 -5.20
C GLU A 253 -15.86 -11.82 -5.39
N GLU A 254 -15.65 -10.73 -4.64
CA GLU A 254 -16.45 -9.49 -4.71
C GLU A 254 -15.84 -8.36 -5.60
N SER A 255 -14.68 -8.57 -6.25
CA SER A 255 -13.94 -7.53 -7.03
C SER A 255 -13.86 -7.79 -8.54
#